data_AF-A0A9C7UMB0-F1
#
_entry.id   AF-A0A9C7UMB0-F1
#
_cell.length_a   1.000
_cell.length_b   1.000
_cell.length_c   1.000
_cell.angle_alpha   90.00
_cell.angle_beta   90.00
_cell.angle_gamma   90.00
#
_symmetry.space_group_name_H-M   'P 1'
#
loop_
_entity.id
_entity.type
_entity.pdbx_description
1 polymer ?
#
loop_
_entity_poly.entity_id
_entity_poly.type
_entity_poly.pdbx_seq_one_letter_code
_entity_poly.pdbx_strand_id
1 'polypeptide(L)'
;MKMTLKLAVLSVLASFLVFGSVAQASTPEKPVTFIVPWPPGDLEDITTRMIAEEFQKEYGVAAAVVNKPGGGGGPFPGAAEVANAPADGYTIGSFVIGVPIIGPLVGVPGFEDPDLFEPVGNFIIYPFLLAASGDAPYSNMAELAKYAQSNKVALGHFGYGLIPTRATFVAAMELGFEFGVKQHST
;
A
#
# COMPACT_ATOMS: atom_id res chain seq x y z
N MET A 1 32.10 -20.44 -55.67
CA MET A 1 30.70 -19.97 -55.82
C MET A 1 29.73 -20.56 -54.79
N LYS A 2 29.76 -21.87 -54.48
CA LYS A 2 28.87 -22.47 -53.47
C LYS A 2 29.18 -22.08 -52.01
N MET A 3 30.43 -21.70 -51.70
CA MET A 3 30.87 -21.35 -50.33
C MET A 3 30.59 -19.88 -49.98
N THR A 4 30.67 -18.97 -50.97
CA THR A 4 30.31 -17.55 -50.82
C THR A 4 28.80 -17.37 -50.64
N LEU A 5 27.98 -18.23 -51.24
CA LEU A 5 26.52 -18.21 -51.06
C LEU A 5 26.10 -18.67 -49.65
N LYS A 6 26.85 -19.62 -49.05
CA LYS A 6 26.59 -20.10 -47.68
C LYS A 6 26.94 -19.06 -46.61
N LEU A 7 28.01 -18.29 -46.79
CA LEU A 7 28.35 -17.19 -45.87
C LEU A 7 27.32 -16.06 -45.93
N ALA A 8 26.85 -15.70 -47.14
CA ALA A 8 25.84 -14.66 -47.30
C ALA A 8 24.50 -15.00 -46.62
N VAL A 9 24.07 -16.27 -46.69
CA VAL A 9 22.83 -16.73 -46.03
C VAL A 9 22.98 -16.74 -44.50
N LEU A 10 24.16 -17.06 -43.97
CA LEU A 10 24.41 -17.04 -42.52
C LEU A 10 24.43 -15.61 -41.97
N SER A 11 24.94 -14.64 -42.73
CA SER A 11 24.95 -13.22 -42.36
C SER A 11 23.54 -12.62 -42.30
N VAL A 12 22.66 -13.00 -43.23
CA VAL A 12 21.25 -12.53 -43.25
C VAL A 12 20.46 -13.12 -42.08
N LEU A 13 20.68 -14.39 -41.73
CA LEU A 13 20.00 -15.04 -40.60
C LEU A 13 20.44 -14.46 -39.25
N ALA A 14 21.70 -14.02 -39.13
CA ALA A 14 22.21 -13.34 -37.93
C ALA A 14 21.62 -11.93 -37.74
N SER A 15 21.26 -11.23 -38.82
CA SER A 15 20.64 -9.89 -38.74
C SER A 15 19.19 -9.92 -38.22
N PHE A 16 18.48 -11.05 -38.36
CA PHE A 16 17.12 -11.20 -37.80
C PHE A 16 17.10 -11.47 -36.28
N LEU A 17 18.21 -11.92 -35.69
CA LEU A 17 18.33 -12.16 -34.25
C LEU A 17 18.63 -10.89 -33.43
N VAL A 18 18.98 -9.78 -34.11
CA VAL A 18 19.31 -8.50 -33.46
C VAL A 18 18.08 -7.58 -33.32
N PHE A 19 16.95 -7.93 -33.96
CA PHE A 19 15.65 -7.40 -33.56
C PHE A 19 15.19 -8.14 -32.30
N GLY A 20 16.00 -8.04 -31.24
CA GLY A 20 15.54 -8.34 -29.91
C GLY A 20 14.24 -7.56 -29.71
N SER A 21 13.20 -8.28 -29.34
CA SER A 21 11.94 -7.71 -28.90
C SER A 21 12.28 -6.59 -27.93
N VAL A 22 12.18 -5.35 -28.40
CA VAL A 22 12.02 -4.23 -27.49
C VAL A 22 10.75 -4.62 -26.76
N ALA A 23 10.89 -5.02 -25.50
CA ALA A 23 9.73 -5.23 -24.64
C ALA A 23 9.09 -3.86 -24.48
N GLN A 24 8.30 -3.46 -25.49
CA GLN A 24 7.34 -2.40 -25.34
C GLN A 24 6.49 -2.84 -24.18
N ALA A 25 6.48 -2.05 -23.11
CA ALA A 25 5.54 -2.24 -22.02
C ALA A 25 4.17 -2.41 -22.67
N SER A 26 3.61 -3.61 -22.60
CA SER A 26 2.35 -3.92 -23.24
C SER A 26 1.29 -3.05 -22.59
N THR A 27 0.60 -2.22 -23.37
CA THR A 27 -0.58 -1.51 -22.91
C THR A 27 -1.54 -2.54 -22.27
N PRO A 28 -2.07 -2.28 -21.07
CA PRO A 28 -2.96 -3.23 -20.41
C PRO A 28 -4.16 -3.55 -21.31
N GLU A 29 -4.50 -4.84 -21.41
CA GLU A 29 -5.49 -5.35 -22.38
C GLU A 29 -6.86 -5.64 -21.75
N LYS A 30 -6.94 -5.66 -20.42
CA LYS A 30 -8.16 -5.90 -19.65
C LYS A 30 -8.24 -4.93 -18.45
N PRO A 31 -9.40 -4.81 -17.79
CA PRO A 31 -9.56 -3.91 -16.66
C PRO A 31 -8.56 -4.16 -15.52
N VAL A 32 -8.12 -3.10 -14.87
CA VAL A 32 -7.22 -3.12 -13.71
C VAL A 32 -7.99 -2.83 -12.42
N THR A 33 -7.66 -3.54 -11.34
CA THR A 33 -8.23 -3.31 -10.02
C THR A 33 -7.17 -2.77 -9.08
N PHE A 34 -7.46 -1.64 -8.45
CA PHE A 34 -6.68 -1.07 -7.37
C PHE A 34 -7.32 -1.45 -6.03
N ILE A 35 -6.59 -2.17 -5.19
CA ILE A 35 -7.03 -2.54 -3.84
C ILE A 35 -6.52 -1.51 -2.84
N VAL A 36 -7.44 -0.88 -2.12
CA VAL A 36 -7.17 0.08 -1.06
C VAL A 36 -7.59 -0.54 0.27
N PRO A 37 -6.68 -0.83 1.22
CA PRO A 37 -7.05 -1.51 2.45
C PRO A 37 -7.57 -0.58 3.57
N TRP A 38 -8.20 0.53 3.17
CA TRP A 38 -8.84 1.53 4.05
C TRP A 38 -10.30 1.79 3.63
N PRO A 39 -11.13 2.35 4.53
CA PRO A 39 -12.51 2.69 4.22
C PRO A 39 -12.62 3.70 3.05
N PRO A 40 -13.72 3.66 2.28
CA PRO A 40 -13.96 4.66 1.24
C PRO A 40 -13.95 6.10 1.79
N GLY A 41 -13.41 7.03 1.00
CA GLY A 41 -13.34 8.45 1.35
C GLY A 41 -12.14 8.84 2.24
N ASP A 42 -11.28 7.90 2.61
CA ASP A 42 -9.98 8.25 3.20
C ASP A 42 -9.05 8.90 2.16
N LEU A 43 -7.94 9.49 2.62
CA LEU A 43 -6.96 10.15 1.76
C LEU A 43 -6.40 9.20 0.68
N GLU A 44 -6.06 7.97 1.08
CA GLU A 44 -5.57 6.95 0.17
C GLU A 44 -6.65 6.66 -0.89
N ASP A 45 -7.87 6.30 -0.50
CA ASP A 45 -8.98 6.04 -1.44
C ASP A 45 -9.19 7.16 -2.46
N ILE A 46 -9.23 8.42 -2.02
CA ILE A 46 -9.43 9.58 -2.90
C ILE A 46 -8.29 9.67 -3.92
N THR A 47 -7.05 9.58 -3.46
CA THR A 47 -5.87 9.70 -4.35
C THR A 47 -5.77 8.50 -5.30
N THR A 48 -6.04 7.27 -4.85
CA THR A 48 -6.08 6.09 -5.73
C THR A 48 -7.18 6.20 -6.77
N ARG A 49 -8.33 6.79 -6.45
CA ARG A 49 -9.41 7.04 -7.44
C ARG A 49 -8.98 8.03 -8.52
N MET A 50 -8.24 9.08 -8.15
CA MET A 50 -7.66 10.01 -9.12
C MET A 50 -6.64 9.31 -10.03
N ILE A 51 -5.81 8.43 -9.47
CA ILE A 51 -4.86 7.60 -10.23
C ILE A 51 -5.61 6.66 -11.18
N ALA A 52 -6.65 5.98 -10.72
CA ALA A 52 -7.45 5.08 -11.54
C ALA A 52 -8.13 5.84 -12.69
N GLU A 53 -8.67 7.04 -12.44
CA GLU A 53 -9.25 7.89 -13.50
C GLU A 53 -8.21 8.24 -14.58
N GLU A 54 -7.01 8.65 -14.16
CA GLU A 54 -5.93 8.99 -15.11
C GLU A 54 -5.42 7.75 -15.86
N PHE A 55 -5.32 6.61 -15.19
CA PHE A 55 -4.99 5.33 -15.80
C PHE A 55 -5.97 4.97 -16.92
N GLN A 56 -7.28 5.17 -16.71
CA GLN A 56 -8.27 4.93 -17.76
C GLN A 56 -8.08 5.86 -18.96
N LYS A 57 -7.78 7.15 -18.72
CA LYS A 57 -7.56 8.13 -19.79
C LYS A 57 -6.33 7.78 -20.63
N GLU A 58 -5.26 7.38 -19.97
CA GLU A 58 -3.99 7.04 -20.62
C GLU A 58 -4.08 5.74 -21.41
N TYR A 59 -4.66 4.68 -20.82
CA TYR A 59 -4.58 3.33 -21.39
C TYR A 59 -5.86 2.84 -22.07
N GLY A 60 -6.98 3.56 -21.94
CA GLY A 60 -8.25 3.22 -22.60
C GLY A 60 -8.94 1.95 -22.08
N VAL A 61 -8.43 1.34 -21.00
CA VAL A 61 -9.06 0.23 -20.28
C VAL A 61 -9.66 0.71 -18.97
N ALA A 62 -10.69 0.02 -18.48
CA ALA A 62 -11.32 0.38 -17.21
C ALA A 62 -10.37 0.16 -16.01
N ALA A 63 -10.51 0.99 -14.99
CA ALA A 63 -9.79 0.88 -13.73
C ALA A 63 -10.76 1.08 -12.56
N ALA A 64 -10.78 0.13 -11.62
CA ALA A 64 -11.68 0.18 -10.47
C ALA A 64 -10.89 0.28 -9.17
N VAL A 65 -11.39 1.08 -8.23
CA VAL A 65 -10.89 1.11 -6.85
C VAL A 65 -11.83 0.30 -5.97
N VAL A 66 -11.27 -0.69 -5.27
CA VAL A 66 -11.98 -1.56 -4.34
C VAL A 66 -11.39 -1.40 -2.95
N ASN A 67 -12.22 -0.90 -2.03
CA ASN A 67 -11.84 -0.78 -0.63
C ASN A 67 -11.99 -2.11 0.11
N LYS A 68 -10.93 -2.57 0.76
CA LYS A 68 -10.88 -3.78 1.59
C LYS A 68 -10.36 -3.44 2.99
N PRO A 69 -11.12 -2.67 3.78
CA PRO A 69 -10.66 -2.16 5.05
C PRO A 69 -10.31 -3.28 6.02
N GLY A 70 -9.19 -3.10 6.72
CA GLY A 70 -8.82 -3.91 7.88
C GLY A 70 -9.53 -3.47 9.17
N GLY A 71 -9.09 -4.07 10.28
CA GLY A 71 -9.57 -3.75 11.64
C GLY A 71 -8.43 -3.36 12.58
N GLY A 72 -8.61 -3.61 13.88
CA GLY A 72 -7.59 -3.30 14.90
C GLY A 72 -6.20 -3.89 14.60
N GLY A 73 -6.14 -5.04 13.92
CA GLY A 73 -4.90 -5.68 13.49
C GLY A 73 -4.14 -4.93 12.38
N GLY A 74 -4.77 -3.99 11.67
CA GLY A 74 -4.19 -3.26 10.55
C GLY A 74 -4.82 -3.60 9.19
N PRO A 75 -4.30 -3.02 8.10
CA PRO A 75 -4.85 -3.09 6.73
C PRO A 75 -4.58 -4.42 6.01
N PHE A 76 -4.17 -5.46 6.74
CA PHE A 76 -3.64 -6.70 6.15
C PHE A 76 -4.62 -7.52 5.30
N PRO A 77 -5.95 -7.56 5.54
CA PRO A 77 -6.86 -8.30 4.68
C PRO A 77 -6.84 -7.85 3.21
N GLY A 78 -6.86 -6.54 2.95
CA GLY A 78 -6.77 -6.02 1.59
C GLY A 78 -5.39 -6.23 0.97
N ALA A 79 -4.33 -6.12 1.76
CA ALA A 79 -2.98 -6.40 1.29
C ALA A 79 -2.77 -7.89 0.95
N ALA A 80 -3.39 -8.80 1.70
CA ALA A 80 -3.38 -10.24 1.42
C ALA A 80 -4.13 -10.57 0.11
N GLU A 81 -5.17 -9.82 -0.24
CA GLU A 81 -5.87 -9.99 -1.53
C GLU A 81 -4.95 -9.68 -2.71
N VAL A 82 -4.11 -8.64 -2.59
CA VAL A 82 -3.09 -8.30 -3.59
C VAL A 82 -1.98 -9.35 -3.63
N ALA A 83 -1.49 -9.77 -2.46
CA ALA A 83 -0.43 -10.78 -2.36
C ALA A 83 -0.82 -12.13 -2.99
N ASN A 84 -2.10 -12.49 -2.91
CA ASN A 84 -2.61 -13.74 -3.49
C ASN A 84 -3.12 -13.58 -4.93
N ALA A 85 -3.10 -12.37 -5.49
CA ALA A 85 -3.51 -12.13 -6.87
C ALA A 85 -2.45 -12.67 -7.85
N PRO A 86 -2.84 -12.98 -9.10
CA PRO A 86 -1.86 -13.27 -10.14
C PRO A 86 -0.88 -12.09 -10.30
N ALA A 87 0.42 -12.40 -10.40
CA ALA A 87 1.47 -11.41 -10.70
C ALA A 87 1.47 -11.00 -12.19
N ASP A 88 0.30 -10.61 -12.71
CA ASP A 88 0.06 -10.25 -14.10
C ASP A 88 -0.16 -8.74 -14.31
N GLY A 89 -0.06 -7.95 -13.23
CA GLY A 89 -0.17 -6.48 -13.26
C GLY A 89 -1.61 -5.93 -13.24
N TYR A 90 -2.63 -6.78 -13.14
CA TYR A 90 -4.03 -6.34 -13.18
C TYR A 90 -4.67 -6.17 -11.80
N THR A 91 -3.95 -6.53 -10.74
CA THR A 91 -4.29 -6.19 -9.35
C THR A 91 -3.15 -5.41 -8.74
N ILE A 92 -3.41 -4.17 -8.36
CA ILE A 92 -2.41 -3.25 -7.82
C ILE A 92 -2.83 -2.84 -6.41
N GLY A 93 -1.93 -2.99 -5.45
CA GLY A 93 -2.15 -2.50 -4.09
C GLY A 93 -1.79 -1.03 -3.97
N SER A 94 -2.66 -0.23 -3.35
CA SER A 94 -2.33 1.12 -2.87
C SER A 94 -2.12 1.03 -1.37
N PHE A 95 -0.85 1.07 -0.94
CA PHE A 95 -0.45 0.83 0.44
C PHE A 95 0.43 1.95 0.98
N VAL A 96 0.32 2.19 2.29
CA VAL A 96 1.41 2.78 3.07
C VAL A 96 2.55 1.77 3.19
N ILE A 97 3.79 2.25 3.14
CA ILE A 97 5.01 1.41 3.23
C ILE A 97 5.09 0.59 4.54
N GLY A 98 4.35 1.01 5.56
CA GLY A 98 4.19 0.23 6.78
C GLY A 98 3.62 -1.17 6.55
N VAL A 99 2.84 -1.41 5.50
CA VAL A 99 2.25 -2.73 5.22
C VAL A 99 3.31 -3.79 4.88
N PRO A 100 4.12 -3.63 3.80
CA PRO A 100 5.16 -4.61 3.46
C PRO A 100 6.27 -4.70 4.52
N ILE A 101 6.53 -3.62 5.28
CA ILE A 101 7.55 -3.64 6.33
C ILE A 101 7.05 -4.34 7.60
N ILE A 102 5.85 -4.00 8.08
CA ILE A 102 5.35 -4.48 9.37
C ILE A 102 4.76 -5.87 9.26
N GLY A 103 4.14 -6.24 8.12
CA GLY A 103 3.54 -7.55 7.90
C GLY A 103 4.43 -8.73 8.32
N PRO A 104 5.67 -8.84 7.77
CA PRO A 104 6.62 -9.85 8.17
C PRO A 104 7.02 -9.75 9.66
N LEU A 105 7.23 -8.53 10.16
CA LEU A 105 7.72 -8.28 11.53
C LEU A 105 6.72 -8.66 12.62
N VAL A 106 5.41 -8.57 12.34
CA VAL A 106 4.35 -8.94 13.29
C VAL A 106 3.74 -10.32 12.99
N GLY A 107 4.32 -11.06 12.04
CA GLY A 107 3.90 -12.41 11.69
C GLY A 107 2.52 -12.49 11.05
N VAL A 108 2.19 -11.52 10.17
CA VAL A 108 0.96 -11.61 9.37
C VAL A 108 1.07 -12.83 8.46
N PRO A 109 0.13 -13.78 8.51
CA PRO A 109 0.20 -14.97 7.68
C PRO A 109 0.25 -14.62 6.19
N GLY A 110 1.21 -15.20 5.47
CA GLY A 110 1.41 -14.95 4.03
C GLY A 110 2.24 -13.70 3.71
N PHE A 111 2.84 -13.05 4.72
CA PHE A 111 3.73 -11.89 4.59
C PHE A 111 5.19 -12.23 4.97
N GLU A 112 5.56 -13.50 4.96
CA GLU A 112 6.90 -13.94 5.38
C GLU A 112 7.99 -13.54 4.36
N ASP A 113 7.62 -13.34 3.10
CA ASP A 113 8.52 -12.92 2.03
C ASP A 113 8.71 -11.39 2.04
N PRO A 114 9.95 -10.88 2.21
CA PRO A 114 10.21 -9.44 2.12
C PRO A 114 9.98 -8.85 0.73
N ASP A 115 10.03 -9.68 -0.32
CA ASP A 115 9.85 -9.28 -1.73
C ASP A 115 8.44 -9.61 -2.24
N LEU A 116 7.48 -9.81 -1.33
CA LEU A 116 6.10 -10.18 -1.64
C LEU A 116 5.39 -9.21 -2.61
N PHE A 117 5.81 -7.94 -2.62
CA PHE A 117 5.23 -6.90 -3.47
C PHE A 117 6.31 -6.23 -4.31
N GLU A 118 6.07 -6.13 -5.62
CA GLU A 118 6.88 -5.31 -6.52
C GLU A 118 6.50 -3.83 -6.38
N PRO A 119 7.41 -2.93 -5.96
CA PRO A 119 7.09 -1.52 -5.81
C PRO A 119 6.94 -0.83 -7.18
N VAL A 120 5.73 -0.37 -7.49
CA VAL A 120 5.46 0.36 -8.75
C VAL A 120 5.88 1.83 -8.65
N GLY A 121 5.58 2.48 -7.53
CA GLY A 121 5.90 3.89 -7.34
C GLY A 121 5.32 4.47 -6.06
N ASN A 122 5.81 5.65 -5.70
CA ASN A 122 5.28 6.45 -4.60
C ASN A 122 4.56 7.67 -5.19
N PHE A 123 3.30 7.87 -4.82
CA PHE A 123 2.48 8.99 -5.29
C PHE A 123 2.14 9.99 -4.18
N ILE A 124 2.40 9.67 -2.91
CA ILE A 124 2.15 10.57 -1.79
C ILE A 124 3.16 10.38 -0.65
N ILE A 125 3.66 11.49 -0.12
CA ILE A 125 4.36 11.52 1.16
C ILE A 125 3.59 12.49 2.04
N TYR A 126 3.06 12.01 3.16
CA TYR A 126 2.32 12.85 4.10
C TYR A 126 2.75 12.59 5.55
N PRO A 127 2.79 13.64 6.41
CA PRO A 127 3.06 13.46 7.82
C PRO A 127 1.83 12.88 8.53
N PHE A 128 2.07 12.03 9.54
CA PHE A 128 1.01 11.61 10.46
C PHE A 128 0.83 12.65 11.57
N LEU A 129 -0.43 12.95 11.89
CA LEU A 129 -0.81 13.94 12.89
C LEU A 129 -1.82 13.33 13.86
N LEU A 130 -1.79 13.78 15.12
CA LEU A 130 -2.86 13.53 16.07
C LEU A 130 -3.86 14.67 15.99
N ALA A 131 -5.12 14.31 15.81
CA ALA A 131 -6.24 15.22 15.80
C ALA A 131 -7.24 14.83 16.89
N ALA A 132 -7.91 15.83 17.45
CA ALA A 132 -8.98 15.67 18.42
C ALA A 132 -10.26 16.34 17.91
N SER A 133 -11.39 16.01 18.53
CA SER A 133 -12.64 16.72 18.27
C SER A 133 -12.50 18.20 18.59
N GLY A 134 -13.22 19.07 17.87
CA GLY A 134 -13.15 20.53 18.06
C GLY A 134 -13.63 21.00 19.44
N ASP A 135 -14.36 20.15 20.17
CA ASP A 135 -14.84 20.36 21.54
C ASP A 135 -14.03 19.56 22.58
N ALA A 136 -12.87 19.01 22.22
CA ALA A 136 -12.03 18.28 23.14
C ALA A 136 -11.55 19.18 24.31
N PRO A 137 -11.44 18.64 25.53
CA PRO A 137 -11.02 19.40 26.71
C PRO A 137 -9.49 19.66 26.77
N TYR A 138 -8.79 19.48 25.66
CA TYR A 138 -7.35 19.64 25.52
C TYR A 138 -7.01 20.13 24.11
N SER A 139 -5.99 20.98 23.99
CA SER A 139 -5.53 21.55 22.73
C SER A 139 -4.10 21.14 22.34
N ASN A 140 -3.44 20.35 23.20
CA ASN A 140 -2.08 19.87 22.97
C ASN A 140 -1.83 18.55 23.72
N MET A 141 -0.68 17.93 23.47
CA MET A 141 -0.31 16.64 24.05
C MET A 141 -0.15 16.66 25.58
N ALA A 142 0.33 17.76 26.16
CA ALA A 142 0.50 17.86 27.61
C ALA A 142 -0.85 17.94 28.33
N GLU A 143 -1.80 18.70 27.77
CA GLU A 143 -3.18 18.77 28.27
C GLU A 143 -3.91 17.45 28.10
N LEU A 144 -3.71 16.77 26.95
CA LEU A 144 -4.23 15.43 26.73
C LEU A 144 -3.71 14.45 27.79
N ALA A 145 -2.41 14.45 28.06
CA ALA A 145 -1.80 13.59 29.07
C ALA A 145 -2.36 13.85 30.47
N LYS A 146 -2.56 15.13 30.83
CA LYS A 146 -3.20 15.52 32.09
C LYS A 146 -4.66 15.05 32.15
N TYR A 147 -5.41 15.23 31.07
CA TYR A 147 -6.81 14.78 30.98
C TYR A 147 -6.91 13.26 31.13
N ALA A 148 -5.98 12.52 30.52
CA ALA A 148 -5.93 11.06 30.55
C ALA A 148 -5.63 10.47 31.94
N GLN A 149 -5.08 11.25 32.89
CA GLN A 149 -4.85 10.78 34.27
C GLN A 149 -6.15 10.40 35.01
N SER A 150 -7.28 10.96 34.59
CA SER A 150 -8.58 10.72 35.24
C SER A 150 -9.68 10.30 34.27
N ASN A 151 -9.36 10.20 32.97
CA ASN A 151 -10.34 9.92 31.92
C ASN A 151 -9.77 8.91 30.92
N LYS A 152 -10.63 8.02 30.41
CA LYS A 152 -10.24 7.14 29.31
C LYS A 152 -10.24 7.92 27.99
N VAL A 153 -9.14 7.83 27.24
CA VAL A 153 -9.02 8.45 25.92
C VAL A 153 -9.01 7.36 24.86
N ALA A 154 -9.96 7.40 23.92
CA ALA A 154 -9.95 6.50 22.77
C ALA A 154 -9.00 7.02 21.68
N LEU A 155 -8.35 6.11 20.97
CA LEU A 155 -7.53 6.41 19.80
C LEU A 155 -8.12 5.73 18.56
N GLY A 156 -8.46 6.53 17.55
CA GLY A 156 -8.59 6.01 16.18
C GLY A 156 -7.20 5.78 15.60
N HIS A 157 -6.92 4.59 15.07
CA HIS A 157 -5.59 4.21 14.61
C HIS A 157 -5.61 3.36 13.33
N PHE A 158 -4.46 3.31 12.64
CA PHE A 158 -4.31 2.58 11.37
C PHE A 158 -4.09 1.07 11.53
N GLY A 159 -3.77 0.64 12.76
CA GLY A 159 -3.55 -0.76 13.13
C GLY A 159 -2.50 -0.84 14.23
N TYR A 160 -2.65 -1.76 15.20
CA TYR A 160 -1.77 -1.80 16.37
C TYR A 160 -0.28 -1.98 16.03
N GLY A 161 0.03 -2.73 14.97
CA GLY A 161 1.40 -2.97 14.52
C GLY A 161 2.01 -1.85 13.69
N LEU A 162 1.19 -0.98 13.08
CA LEU A 162 1.70 0.02 12.13
C LEU A 162 2.48 1.15 12.81
N ILE A 163 3.50 1.64 12.12
CA ILE A 163 4.45 2.63 12.62
C ILE A 163 3.78 3.88 13.22
N PRO A 164 2.77 4.52 12.59
CA PRO A 164 2.14 5.72 13.15
C PRO A 164 1.44 5.45 14.47
N THR A 165 0.76 4.30 14.57
CA THR A 165 0.10 3.86 15.81
C THR A 165 1.12 3.57 16.90
N ARG A 166 2.21 2.87 16.57
CA ARG A 166 3.29 2.56 17.51
C ARG A 166 3.97 3.82 18.03
N ALA A 167 4.26 4.78 17.14
CA ALA A 167 4.81 6.07 17.51
C ALA A 167 3.87 6.84 18.46
N THR A 168 2.56 6.81 18.20
CA THR A 168 1.54 7.42 19.06
C THR A 168 1.53 6.80 20.46
N PHE A 169 1.64 5.47 20.57
CA PHE A 169 1.72 4.81 21.87
C PHE A 169 3.00 5.12 22.63
N VAL A 170 4.15 5.16 21.95
CA VAL A 170 5.42 5.56 22.58
C VAL A 170 5.33 6.98 23.12
N ALA A 171 4.78 7.92 22.34
CA ALA A 171 4.59 9.30 22.80
C ALA A 171 3.66 9.39 24.02
N ALA A 172 2.60 8.58 24.07
CA ALA A 172 1.71 8.53 25.23
C ALA A 172 2.43 8.00 26.49
N MET A 173 3.21 6.92 26.33
CA MET A 173 4.02 6.34 27.42
C MET A 173 5.03 7.35 27.98
N GLU A 174 5.73 8.09 27.11
CA GLU A 174 6.68 9.14 27.53
C GLU A 174 5.99 10.27 28.30
N LEU A 175 4.72 10.53 28.01
CA LEU A 175 3.89 11.52 28.69
C LEU A 175 3.13 10.94 29.90
N GLY A 176 3.36 9.67 30.25
CA GLY A 176 2.80 9.03 31.43
C GLY A 176 1.32 8.70 31.35
N PHE A 177 0.78 8.44 30.16
CA PHE A 177 -0.59 7.96 29.98
C PHE A 177 -0.70 6.86 28.92
N GLU A 178 -1.83 6.18 28.87
CA GLU A 178 -2.14 5.19 27.86
C GLU A 178 -3.50 5.49 27.22
N PHE A 179 -3.62 5.24 25.92
CA PHE A 179 -4.92 5.24 25.27
C PHE A 179 -5.72 4.02 25.74
N GLY A 180 -7.03 4.21 25.91
CA GLY A 180 -7.97 3.14 26.21
C GLY A 180 -8.04 2.15 25.06
N VAL A 181 -7.19 1.13 25.11
CA VAL A 181 -7.23 -0.01 24.19
C VAL A 181 -8.53 -0.77 24.43
N LYS A 182 -9.46 -0.75 23.47
CA LYS A 182 -10.35 -1.91 23.33
C LYS A 182 -9.49 -3.04 22.76
N GLN A 183 -8.72 -3.70 23.62
CA GLN A 183 -8.33 -5.07 23.33
C GLN A 183 -9.64 -5.83 23.09
N HIS A 184 -9.91 -6.22 21.84
CA HIS A 184 -10.64 -7.46 21.67
C HIS A 184 -9.68 -8.55 22.16
N SER A 185 -9.77 -8.83 23.45
CA SER A 185 -9.29 -10.05 24.05
C SER A 185 -10.24 -11.18 23.65
N THR A 186 -9.63 -12.31 23.31
CA THR A 186 -10.17 -13.59 22.80
C THR A 186 -10.48 -13.62 21.31
#